data_AF-A0A6H3NVN1-F1
#
_entry.id   AF-A0A6H3NVN1-F1
#
_cell.length_a   1.000
_cell.length_b   1.000
_cell.length_c   1.000
_cell.angle_alpha   90.00
_cell.angle_beta   90.00
_cell.angle_gamma   90.00
#
_symmetry.space_group_name_H-M   'P 1'
#
loop_
_entity.id
_entity.type
_entity.pdbx_description
1 polymer ?
#
loop_
_entity_poly.entity_id
_entity_poly.type
_entity_poly.pdbx_seq_one_letter_code
_entity_poly.pdbx_strand_id
1 'polypeptide(L)'
;MAAKKESEFPSIIRFLKQNGRESEVETRLVLPLIKHLGYQREDFKDKVTLKKSGEADFVCFVNQNPYLAIEVKSNVVNLSDPSAKTYIEAKFQLFDYMNTDDLQKVQFGLLINGKNAQVFQRKNKVIFPLTEILNLEEGTDKTITLLKKLLKKPSLYEDKKKALIVAIYNNKGGVGKTVTTGNFAGVLSEKGKNVLLIDLDPQQRDLTDSFKLEVKKTETPTSVFDILLGKEIKGSINTIRIRKNLHIIRGDERFDSAAHATKAITQTMVKKFRKLLDAFGEKGNFDYILIDCPTNWSFFSKIGVSVSDSVLIPVNYQAAQAIHNAVQVLEKFIPEVWSERKGNGPEVLPILFNNAYTDPTSKKHFDNVRRDEIRKLTKDKWYAKLFDEAIEIKHHHEISTSLFLHIDETGPAPYTLKNKQSKVFREYEEVLGQIFGI
;
A
#
# COMPACT_ATOMS: atom_id res chain seq x y z
N MET A 1 -39.51 26.79 -7.12
CA MET A 1 -38.68 25.58 -7.30
C MET A 1 -37.67 25.85 -8.40
N ALA A 2 -36.41 26.11 -8.07
CA ALA A 2 -35.37 26.19 -9.09
C ALA A 2 -35.16 24.79 -9.68
N ALA A 3 -35.41 24.62 -10.98
CA ALA A 3 -35.10 23.38 -11.67
C ALA A 3 -33.62 23.04 -11.42
N LYS A 4 -33.35 21.89 -10.79
CA LYS A 4 -31.99 21.36 -10.68
C LYS A 4 -31.50 21.20 -12.11
N LYS A 5 -30.59 22.07 -12.56
CA LYS A 5 -29.90 21.93 -13.83
C LYS A 5 -29.30 20.52 -13.83
N GLU A 6 -29.74 19.65 -14.72
CA GLU A 6 -29.12 18.34 -14.87
C GLU A 6 -27.63 18.57 -15.15
N SER A 7 -26.80 17.82 -14.43
CA SER A 7 -25.37 17.72 -14.67
C SER A 7 -25.13 17.35 -16.14
N GLU A 8 -24.11 17.93 -16.78
CA GLU A 8 -23.79 17.63 -18.20
C GLU A 8 -23.21 16.21 -18.38
N PHE A 9 -22.69 15.62 -17.30
CA PHE A 9 -21.96 14.37 -17.32
C PHE A 9 -22.80 13.15 -17.73
N PRO A 10 -24.04 12.93 -17.26
CA PRO A 10 -24.89 11.85 -17.75
C PRO A 10 -25.04 11.81 -19.29
N SER A 11 -25.20 12.97 -19.93
CA SER A 11 -25.30 13.09 -21.38
C SER A 11 -23.97 12.76 -22.07
N ILE A 12 -22.85 13.25 -21.52
CA ILE A 12 -21.49 12.93 -21.99
C ILE A 12 -21.24 11.42 -21.92
N ILE A 13 -21.51 10.79 -20.78
CA ILE A 13 -21.28 9.36 -20.58
C ILE A 13 -22.14 8.56 -21.56
N ARG A 14 -23.42 8.90 -21.74
CA ARG A 14 -24.30 8.22 -22.70
C ARG A 14 -23.74 8.25 -24.13
N PHE A 15 -23.18 9.37 -24.56
CA PHE A 15 -22.50 9.49 -25.85
C PHE A 15 -21.28 8.57 -25.93
N LEU A 16 -20.40 8.64 -24.92
CA LEU A 16 -19.15 7.87 -24.89
C LEU A 16 -19.39 6.36 -24.83
N LYS A 17 -20.56 5.86 -24.41
CA LYS A 17 -20.88 4.42 -24.47
C LYS A 17 -20.85 3.86 -25.89
N GLN A 18 -21.22 4.67 -26.88
CA GLN A 18 -21.40 4.23 -28.27
C GLN A 18 -20.13 4.39 -29.10
N ASN A 19 -19.37 5.46 -28.88
CA ASN A 19 -18.12 5.79 -29.57
C ASN A 19 -17.24 6.54 -28.56
N GLY A 20 -16.35 5.84 -27.87
CA GLY A 20 -15.50 6.43 -26.84
C GLY A 20 -14.03 6.22 -27.16
N ARG A 21 -13.58 6.75 -28.29
CA ARG A 21 -12.13 6.81 -28.57
C ARG A 21 -11.44 7.63 -27.48
N GLU A 22 -10.16 7.39 -27.27
CA GLU A 22 -9.39 8.08 -26.22
C GLU A 22 -9.54 9.61 -26.32
N SER A 23 -9.37 10.18 -27.52
CA SER A 23 -9.55 11.61 -27.78
C SER A 23 -10.96 12.14 -27.49
N GLU A 24 -12.00 11.31 -27.62
CA GLU A 24 -13.37 11.68 -27.25
C GLU A 24 -13.54 11.69 -25.73
N VAL A 25 -12.94 10.74 -25.02
CA VAL A 25 -12.93 10.71 -23.55
C VAL A 25 -12.18 11.92 -23.00
N GLU A 26 -11.01 12.24 -23.55
CA GLU A 26 -10.23 13.42 -23.19
C GLU A 26 -11.04 14.71 -23.34
N THR A 27 -11.57 14.94 -24.55
CA THR A 27 -12.21 16.22 -24.90
C THR A 27 -13.60 16.39 -24.33
N ARG A 28 -14.42 15.32 -24.31
CA ARG A 28 -15.83 15.40 -23.89
C ARG A 28 -16.04 15.13 -22.41
N LEU A 29 -15.16 14.36 -21.75
CA LEU A 29 -15.33 14.01 -20.33
C LEU A 29 -14.26 14.64 -19.45
N VAL A 30 -12.97 14.45 -19.77
CA VAL A 30 -11.89 14.84 -18.86
C VAL A 30 -11.74 16.35 -18.78
N LEU A 31 -11.81 17.08 -19.90
CA LEU A 31 -11.75 18.55 -19.90
C LEU A 31 -12.90 19.20 -19.08
N PRO A 32 -14.19 18.83 -19.26
CA PRO A 32 -15.25 19.30 -18.38
C PRO A 32 -15.07 18.86 -16.91
N LEU A 33 -14.57 17.64 -16.67
CA LEU A 33 -14.30 17.15 -15.32
C LEU A 33 -13.26 18.01 -14.61
N ILE A 34 -12.12 18.30 -15.23
CA ILE A 34 -11.05 19.15 -14.67
C ILE A 34 -11.62 20.52 -14.23
N LYS A 35 -12.44 21.16 -15.08
CA LYS A 35 -13.13 22.40 -14.73
C LYS A 35 -14.07 22.22 -13.54
N HIS A 36 -14.84 21.13 -13.52
CA HIS A 36 -15.76 20.80 -12.43
C HIS A 36 -15.05 20.55 -11.09
N LEU A 37 -13.80 20.05 -11.12
CA LEU A 37 -12.91 19.89 -9.97
C LEU A 37 -12.34 21.24 -9.47
N GLY A 38 -12.52 22.33 -10.22
CA GLY A 38 -12.11 23.68 -9.83
C GLY A 38 -10.76 24.14 -10.38
N TYR A 39 -10.17 23.40 -11.31
CA TYR A 39 -8.98 23.84 -12.06
C TYR A 39 -9.41 24.74 -13.21
N GLN A 40 -8.74 25.87 -13.36
CA GLN A 40 -8.87 26.78 -14.49
C GLN A 40 -7.90 26.38 -15.61
N ARG A 41 -7.98 27.06 -16.76
CA ARG A 41 -7.15 26.74 -17.94
C ARG A 41 -5.66 26.84 -17.65
N GLU A 42 -5.25 27.73 -16.75
CA GLU A 42 -3.86 27.95 -16.37
C GLU A 42 -3.37 26.90 -15.35
N ASP A 43 -4.30 26.15 -14.75
CA ASP A 43 -4.03 25.17 -13.70
C ASP A 43 -3.84 23.75 -14.22
N PHE A 44 -3.78 23.53 -15.53
CA PHE A 44 -3.45 22.21 -16.08
C PHE A 44 -2.76 22.31 -17.44
N LYS A 45 -2.06 21.24 -17.80
CA LYS A 45 -1.48 21.03 -19.13
C LYS A 45 -1.93 19.67 -19.64
N ASP A 46 -2.22 19.60 -20.93
CA ASP A 46 -2.44 18.37 -21.68
C ASP A 46 -1.12 17.89 -22.30
N LYS A 47 -1.00 16.57 -22.52
CA LYS A 47 0.09 15.91 -23.24
C LYS A 47 1.47 16.35 -22.72
N VAL A 48 1.69 16.15 -21.42
CA VAL A 48 2.93 16.55 -20.73
C VAL A 48 4.00 15.50 -20.99
N THR A 49 5.02 15.84 -21.78
CA THR A 49 6.18 14.98 -22.01
C THR A 49 7.01 14.84 -20.72
N LEU A 50 7.22 13.60 -20.30
CA LEU A 50 7.97 13.22 -19.11
C LEU A 50 9.29 12.56 -19.49
N LYS A 51 10.37 12.91 -18.79
CA LYS A 51 11.67 12.31 -19.07
C LYS A 51 11.62 10.79 -18.83
N LYS A 52 11.96 10.02 -19.85
CA LYS A 52 12.09 8.54 -19.83
C LYS A 52 10.80 7.74 -19.60
N SER A 53 9.65 8.39 -19.44
CA SER A 53 8.36 7.70 -19.19
C SER A 53 7.28 7.98 -20.23
N GLY A 54 7.56 8.77 -21.27
CA GLY A 54 6.58 9.04 -22.33
C GLY A 54 5.79 10.33 -22.07
N GLU A 55 4.46 10.28 -22.22
CA GLU A 55 3.61 11.47 -22.21
C GLU A 55 2.36 11.23 -21.35
N ALA A 56 2.15 12.07 -20.33
CA ALA A 56 0.95 12.04 -19.49
C ALA A 56 -0.17 12.86 -20.13
N ASP A 57 -1.40 12.31 -20.14
CA ASP A 57 -2.51 12.95 -20.85
C ASP A 57 -2.89 14.30 -20.24
N PHE A 58 -3.02 14.39 -18.92
CA PHE A 58 -3.20 15.66 -18.24
C PHE A 58 -2.46 15.70 -16.91
N VAL A 59 -1.89 16.87 -16.61
CA VAL A 59 -1.35 17.19 -15.28
C VAL A 59 -1.98 18.49 -14.80
N CYS A 60 -2.64 18.44 -13.65
CA CYS A 60 -3.20 19.61 -12.98
C CYS A 60 -2.25 20.11 -11.89
N PHE A 61 -2.17 21.42 -11.75
CA PHE A 61 -1.24 22.14 -10.88
C PHE A 61 -1.98 22.98 -9.84
N VAL A 62 -1.34 23.17 -8.69
CA VAL A 62 -1.75 24.13 -7.65
C VAL A 62 -0.52 24.91 -7.26
N ASN A 63 -0.57 26.24 -7.35
CA ASN A 63 0.58 27.11 -7.06
C ASN A 63 1.84 26.61 -7.78
N GLN A 64 1.71 26.29 -9.08
CA GLN A 64 2.76 25.74 -9.96
C GLN A 64 3.31 24.35 -9.60
N ASN A 65 2.82 23.70 -8.55
CA ASN A 65 3.22 22.34 -8.19
C ASN A 65 2.22 21.32 -8.76
N PRO A 66 2.69 20.21 -9.35
CA PRO A 66 1.80 19.21 -9.91
C PRO A 66 1.06 18.48 -8.78
N TYR A 67 -0.25 18.30 -8.92
CA TYR A 67 -1.14 17.76 -7.89
C TYR A 67 -1.89 16.51 -8.34
N LEU A 68 -2.41 16.54 -9.56
CA LEU A 68 -3.23 15.46 -10.12
C LEU A 68 -2.68 15.09 -11.49
N ALA A 69 -2.27 13.84 -11.67
CA ALA A 69 -2.01 13.24 -12.97
C ALA A 69 -3.25 12.46 -13.43
N ILE A 70 -3.66 12.61 -14.68
CA ILE A 70 -4.79 11.90 -15.25
C ILE A 70 -4.29 11.08 -16.44
N GLU A 71 -4.58 9.78 -16.39
CA GLU A 71 -4.38 8.83 -17.48
C GLU A 71 -5.74 8.49 -18.07
N VAL A 72 -5.87 8.68 -19.38
CA VAL A 72 -7.10 8.50 -20.13
C VAL A 72 -6.95 7.28 -21.03
N LYS A 73 -8.00 6.46 -21.08
CA LYS A 73 -8.09 5.35 -22.02
C LYS A 73 -9.36 5.44 -22.84
N SER A 74 -9.34 4.81 -24.01
CA SER A 74 -10.59 4.57 -24.75
C SER A 74 -11.55 3.66 -23.97
N ASN A 75 -12.84 3.82 -24.22
CA ASN A 75 -13.91 3.08 -23.55
C ASN A 75 -13.93 1.56 -23.85
N VAL A 76 -13.10 1.09 -24.79
CA VAL A 76 -12.91 -0.33 -25.11
C VAL A 76 -11.89 -1.01 -24.19
N VAL A 77 -11.00 -0.23 -23.56
CA VAL A 77 -10.04 -0.74 -22.58
C VAL A 77 -10.82 -1.21 -21.36
N ASN A 78 -10.65 -2.47 -20.96
CA ASN A 78 -11.29 -2.99 -19.77
C ASN A 78 -10.59 -2.43 -18.51
N LEU A 79 -11.28 -1.50 -17.84
CA LEU A 79 -10.88 -0.94 -16.55
C LEU A 79 -11.77 -1.43 -15.38
N SER A 80 -12.77 -2.28 -15.63
CA SER A 80 -13.72 -2.73 -14.59
C SER A 80 -13.19 -3.93 -13.80
N ASP A 81 -12.27 -4.70 -14.37
CA ASP A 81 -11.60 -5.83 -13.72
C ASP A 81 -10.17 -5.44 -13.32
N PRO A 82 -9.85 -5.37 -12.01
CA PRO A 82 -8.52 -5.00 -11.53
C PRO A 82 -7.44 -6.06 -11.84
N SER A 83 -7.83 -7.27 -12.25
CA SER A 83 -6.90 -8.33 -12.65
C SER A 83 -6.70 -8.40 -14.16
N ALA A 84 -7.46 -7.64 -14.95
CA ALA A 84 -7.31 -7.62 -16.39
C ALA A 84 -5.96 -7.02 -16.79
N LYS A 85 -5.29 -7.66 -17.75
CA LYS A 85 -4.00 -7.18 -18.29
C LYS A 85 -4.07 -5.71 -18.70
N THR A 86 -5.13 -5.32 -19.40
CA THR A 86 -5.36 -3.95 -19.86
C THR A 86 -5.47 -2.93 -18.72
N TYR A 87 -6.13 -3.30 -17.62
CA TYR A 87 -6.21 -2.45 -16.43
C TYR A 87 -4.83 -2.29 -15.79
N ILE A 88 -4.08 -3.38 -15.65
CA ILE A 88 -2.77 -3.37 -14.99
C ILE A 88 -1.75 -2.57 -15.82
N GLU A 89 -1.76 -2.71 -17.14
CA GLU A 89 -0.94 -1.90 -18.06
C GLU A 89 -1.26 -0.41 -17.92
N ALA A 90 -2.55 -0.03 -17.93
CA ALA A 90 -2.95 1.38 -17.76
C ALA A 90 -2.63 1.92 -16.37
N LYS A 91 -2.79 1.12 -15.31
CA LYS A 91 -2.40 1.47 -13.94
C LYS A 91 -0.89 1.74 -13.84
N PHE A 92 -0.06 0.84 -14.39
CA PHE A 92 1.38 1.01 -14.33
C PHE A 92 1.89 2.15 -15.18
N GLN A 93 1.26 2.43 -16.31
CA GLN A 93 1.55 3.63 -17.10
C GLN A 93 1.37 4.90 -16.25
N LEU A 94 0.22 5.03 -15.58
CA LEU A 94 -0.02 6.15 -14.65
C LEU A 94 1.03 6.20 -13.52
N PHE A 95 1.41 5.05 -12.96
CA PHE A 95 2.40 5.00 -11.88
C PHE A 95 3.80 5.39 -12.35
N ASP A 96 4.20 4.96 -13.55
CA ASP A 96 5.47 5.31 -14.17
C ASP A 96 5.57 6.80 -14.43
N TYR A 97 4.45 7.44 -14.78
CA TYR A 97 4.38 8.89 -14.93
C TYR A 97 4.56 9.58 -13.59
N MET A 98 3.75 9.18 -12.61
CA MET A 98 3.80 9.78 -11.27
C MET A 98 5.19 9.62 -10.64
N ASN A 99 5.92 8.54 -10.91
CA ASN A 99 7.25 8.27 -10.34
C ASN A 99 8.40 8.98 -11.05
N THR A 100 8.15 9.74 -12.12
CA THR A 100 9.17 10.60 -12.73
C THR A 100 9.56 11.78 -11.85
N ASP A 101 10.77 12.30 -12.06
CA ASP A 101 11.28 13.52 -11.41
C ASP A 101 10.34 14.71 -11.60
N ASP A 102 9.72 14.82 -12.77
CA ASP A 102 8.79 15.89 -13.13
C ASP A 102 7.49 15.85 -12.29
N LEU A 103 7.07 14.66 -11.83
CA LEU A 103 5.79 14.44 -11.14
C LEU A 103 5.93 13.90 -9.70
N GLN A 104 7.12 13.93 -9.09
CA GLN A 104 7.33 13.39 -7.73
C GLN A 104 6.42 14.01 -6.65
N LYS A 105 5.94 15.25 -6.87
CA LYS A 105 5.03 15.97 -5.96
C LYS A 105 3.54 15.71 -6.22
N VAL A 106 3.17 15.00 -7.29
CA VAL A 106 1.78 14.66 -7.60
C VAL A 106 1.21 13.79 -6.49
N GLN A 107 0.16 14.27 -5.83
CA GLN A 107 -0.50 13.56 -4.74
C GLN A 107 -1.56 12.56 -5.22
N PHE A 108 -2.20 12.83 -6.35
CA PHE A 108 -3.30 12.00 -6.84
C PHE A 108 -3.10 11.58 -8.30
N GLY A 109 -3.48 10.34 -8.59
CA GLY A 109 -3.62 9.83 -9.95
C GLY A 109 -5.09 9.52 -10.24
N LEU A 110 -5.55 9.81 -11.45
CA LEU A 110 -6.88 9.42 -11.93
C LEU A 110 -6.72 8.59 -13.21
N LEU A 111 -7.15 7.34 -13.19
CA LEU A 111 -7.29 6.50 -14.37
C LEU A 111 -8.76 6.50 -14.81
N ILE A 112 -9.06 6.83 -16.06
CA ILE A 112 -10.46 7.00 -16.53
C ILE A 112 -10.63 6.63 -18.01
N ASN A 113 -11.75 5.99 -18.37
CA ASN A 113 -12.05 5.63 -19.77
C ASN A 113 -13.47 5.94 -20.25
N GLY A 114 -14.21 6.77 -19.52
CA GLY A 114 -15.62 7.07 -19.81
C GLY A 114 -16.62 5.97 -19.41
N LYS A 115 -16.17 4.79 -18.98
CA LYS A 115 -17.01 3.77 -18.32
C LYS A 115 -16.68 3.61 -16.85
N ASN A 116 -15.39 3.66 -16.54
CA ASN A 116 -14.86 3.50 -15.21
C ASN A 116 -13.87 4.62 -14.88
N ALA A 117 -13.72 4.86 -13.59
CA ALA A 117 -12.70 5.75 -13.05
C ALA A 117 -12.13 5.16 -11.76
N GLN A 118 -10.84 5.36 -11.51
CA GLN A 118 -10.24 5.04 -10.22
C GLN A 118 -9.25 6.11 -9.81
N VAL A 119 -9.32 6.47 -8.53
CA VAL A 119 -8.39 7.41 -7.91
C VAL A 119 -7.32 6.65 -7.17
N PHE A 120 -6.08 7.05 -7.38
CA PHE A 120 -4.90 6.60 -6.66
C PHE A 120 -4.36 7.75 -5.82
N GLN A 121 -3.80 7.43 -4.67
CA GLN A 121 -3.13 8.39 -3.80
C GLN A 121 -1.65 8.03 -3.69
N ARG A 122 -0.79 9.04 -3.76
CA ARG A 122 0.62 8.94 -3.40
C ARG A 122 0.79 9.28 -1.93
N LYS A 123 1.56 8.46 -1.22
CA LYS A 123 2.19 8.82 0.04
C LYS A 123 3.68 8.52 -0.04
N ASN A 124 4.47 9.59 -0.08
CA ASN A 124 5.90 9.53 -0.40
C ASN A 124 6.15 8.78 -1.72
N LYS A 125 6.89 7.67 -1.73
CA LYS A 125 7.11 6.86 -2.94
C LYS A 125 6.01 5.83 -3.24
N VAL A 126 5.09 5.58 -2.32
CA VAL A 126 4.06 4.54 -2.50
C VAL A 126 2.82 5.13 -3.13
N ILE A 127 2.40 4.59 -4.27
CA ILE A 127 1.15 4.91 -4.94
C ILE A 127 0.20 3.73 -4.72
N PHE A 128 -1.02 3.98 -4.29
CA PHE A 128 -1.99 2.92 -4.00
C PHE A 128 -3.43 3.38 -4.28
N PRO A 129 -4.36 2.45 -4.51
CA PRO A 129 -5.78 2.78 -4.71
C PRO A 129 -6.36 3.58 -3.54
N LEU A 130 -7.01 4.70 -3.84
CA LEU A 130 -7.82 5.47 -2.88
C LEU A 130 -9.29 5.05 -2.95
N THR A 131 -9.75 4.63 -4.12
CA THR A 131 -11.15 4.23 -4.37
C THR A 131 -11.25 2.81 -4.91
N GLU A 132 -12.43 2.21 -4.73
CA GLU A 132 -12.91 1.14 -5.63
C GLU A 132 -12.89 1.66 -7.08
N ILE A 133 -12.87 0.75 -8.05
CA ILE A 133 -13.13 1.09 -9.45
C ILE A 133 -14.58 1.58 -9.53
N LEU A 134 -14.73 2.86 -9.82
CA LEU A 134 -16.01 3.54 -9.88
C LEU A 134 -16.66 3.26 -11.25
N ASN A 135 -17.96 3.02 -11.24
CA ASN A 135 -18.75 2.93 -12.47
C ASN A 135 -19.31 4.31 -12.82
N LEU A 136 -18.97 4.84 -13.99
CA LEU A 136 -19.50 6.10 -14.52
C LEU A 136 -20.82 5.90 -15.27
N GLU A 137 -21.07 4.69 -15.78
CA GLU A 137 -22.27 4.33 -16.52
C GLU A 137 -23.49 4.14 -15.61
N GLU A 138 -23.26 3.64 -14.40
CA GLU A 138 -24.27 3.39 -13.37
C GLU A 138 -24.07 4.37 -12.21
N GLY A 139 -24.80 5.50 -12.27
CA GLY A 139 -24.73 6.51 -11.21
C GLY A 139 -23.69 7.62 -11.45
N THR A 140 -23.57 8.08 -12.71
CA THR A 140 -22.66 9.15 -13.16
C THR A 140 -22.54 10.30 -12.16
N ASP A 141 -23.66 10.92 -11.75
CA ASP A 141 -23.61 12.09 -10.87
C ASP A 141 -23.04 11.80 -9.48
N LYS A 142 -23.29 10.60 -8.93
CA LYS A 142 -22.71 10.18 -7.65
C LYS A 142 -21.20 10.02 -7.80
N THR A 143 -20.77 9.37 -8.87
CA THR A 143 -19.35 9.16 -9.19
C THR A 143 -18.63 10.50 -9.40
N ILE A 144 -19.18 11.40 -10.20
CA ILE A 144 -18.61 12.74 -10.45
C ILE A 144 -18.54 13.56 -9.15
N THR A 145 -19.58 13.50 -8.32
CA THR A 145 -19.59 14.17 -7.00
C THR A 145 -18.49 13.64 -6.10
N LEU A 146 -18.27 12.33 -6.08
CA LEU A 146 -17.18 11.70 -5.32
C LEU A 146 -15.81 12.13 -5.85
N LEU A 147 -15.60 12.07 -7.17
CA LEU A 147 -14.36 12.54 -7.81
C LEU A 147 -14.08 14.00 -7.45
N LYS A 148 -15.08 14.88 -7.50
CA LYS A 148 -14.96 16.27 -7.05
C LYS A 148 -14.57 16.39 -5.59
N LYS A 149 -15.18 15.61 -4.71
CA LYS A 149 -14.84 15.65 -3.29
C LYS A 149 -13.38 15.27 -3.04
N LEU A 150 -12.85 14.29 -3.78
CA LEU A 150 -11.51 13.75 -3.61
C LEU A 150 -10.43 14.59 -4.31
N LEU A 151 -10.71 15.04 -5.53
CA LEU A 151 -9.72 15.62 -6.45
C LEU A 151 -9.86 17.13 -6.65
N LYS A 152 -10.76 17.79 -5.92
CA LYS A 152 -10.93 19.26 -6.00
C LYS A 152 -9.59 19.97 -5.81
N LYS A 153 -9.41 21.09 -6.50
CA LYS A 153 -8.27 21.99 -6.31
C LYS A 153 -8.25 22.50 -4.85
N PRO A 154 -7.26 22.12 -4.01
CA PRO A 154 -7.16 22.64 -2.65
C PRO A 154 -6.70 24.12 -2.68
N SER A 155 -7.27 24.95 -1.80
CA SER A 155 -6.91 26.39 -1.71
C SER A 155 -5.49 26.59 -1.17
N LEU A 156 -5.05 25.71 -0.26
CA LEU A 156 -3.70 25.59 0.28
C LEU A 156 -3.58 24.10 0.61
N TYR A 157 -2.64 23.36 -0.01
CA TYR A 157 -2.43 21.91 0.20
C TYR A 157 -2.51 21.53 1.70
N GLU A 158 -3.64 21.03 2.16
CA GLU A 158 -3.80 20.48 3.52
C GLU A 158 -3.56 18.97 3.45
N ASP A 159 -2.43 18.51 4.00
CA ASP A 159 -2.23 17.09 4.23
C ASP A 159 -3.06 16.66 5.44
N LYS A 160 -4.28 16.16 5.20
CA LYS A 160 -4.90 15.26 6.18
C LYS A 160 -4.03 14.01 6.26
N LYS A 161 -3.23 13.97 7.32
CA LYS A 161 -2.27 12.89 7.58
C LYS A 161 -2.99 11.57 7.86
N LYS A 162 -3.20 10.78 6.82
CA LYS A 162 -3.66 9.39 6.89
C LYS A 162 -2.45 8.47 7.02
N ALA A 163 -2.45 7.52 7.94
CA ALA A 163 -1.36 6.53 8.06
C ALA A 163 -1.28 5.64 6.80
N LEU A 164 -0.07 5.23 6.40
CA LEU A 164 0.10 4.22 5.35
C LEU A 164 0.00 2.83 6.00
N ILE A 165 -0.95 2.01 5.59
CA ILE A 165 -1.11 0.66 6.14
C ILE A 165 -0.38 -0.34 5.26
N VAL A 166 0.63 -1.00 5.81
CA VAL A 166 1.48 -1.95 5.11
C VAL A 166 1.36 -3.32 5.76
N ALA A 167 0.86 -4.31 5.01
CA ALA A 167 0.95 -5.71 5.41
C ALA A 167 2.31 -6.29 5.03
N ILE A 168 2.95 -7.01 5.93
CA ILE A 168 4.13 -7.82 5.64
C ILE A 168 3.65 -9.26 5.53
N TYR A 169 3.62 -9.81 4.32
CA TYR A 169 3.01 -11.12 4.07
C TYR A 169 3.78 -11.97 3.06
N ASN A 170 3.84 -13.26 3.36
CA ASN A 170 4.24 -14.34 2.46
C ASN A 170 3.58 -15.63 2.94
N ASN A 171 3.21 -16.51 2.01
CA ASN A 171 2.55 -17.79 2.30
C ASN A 171 3.45 -18.80 3.03
N LYS A 172 4.74 -18.52 3.20
CA LYS A 172 5.71 -19.42 3.87
C LYS A 172 6.21 -18.87 5.21
N GLY A 173 6.47 -19.79 6.14
CA GLY A 173 7.16 -19.52 7.41
C GLY A 173 8.67 -19.32 7.23
N GLY A 174 9.31 -18.64 8.18
CA GLY A 174 10.77 -18.48 8.19
C GLY A 174 11.37 -17.57 7.11
N VAL A 175 10.55 -16.80 6.37
CA VAL A 175 11.04 -15.85 5.35
C VAL A 175 11.42 -14.47 5.91
N GLY A 176 11.29 -14.28 7.23
CA GLY A 176 11.64 -13.03 7.90
C GLY A 176 10.54 -11.99 8.03
N LYS A 177 9.24 -12.38 8.00
CA LYS A 177 8.10 -11.45 8.13
C LYS A 177 8.17 -10.61 9.41
N THR A 178 8.10 -11.27 10.56
CA THR A 178 8.15 -10.66 11.89
C THR A 178 9.40 -9.81 12.12
N VAL A 179 10.56 -10.34 11.74
CA VAL A 179 11.84 -9.63 11.84
C VAL A 179 11.85 -8.37 10.98
N THR A 180 11.36 -8.46 9.73
CA THR A 180 11.22 -7.30 8.84
C THR A 180 10.25 -6.28 9.43
N THR A 181 9.09 -6.71 9.92
CA THR A 181 8.08 -5.83 10.54
C THR A 181 8.65 -5.05 11.72
N GLY A 182 9.30 -5.74 12.67
CA GLY A 182 9.91 -5.10 13.84
C GLY A 182 11.06 -4.14 13.49
N ASN A 183 11.95 -4.55 12.58
CA ASN A 183 13.08 -3.71 12.18
C ASN A 183 12.66 -2.49 11.36
N PHE A 184 11.69 -2.62 10.45
CA PHE A 184 11.12 -1.48 9.72
C PHE A 184 10.54 -0.46 10.69
N ALA A 185 9.72 -0.92 11.66
CA ALA A 185 9.10 -0.04 12.65
C ALA A 185 10.14 0.70 13.51
N GLY A 186 11.21 0.02 13.87
CA GLY A 186 12.31 0.61 14.60
C GLY A 186 13.07 1.67 13.81
N VAL A 187 13.51 1.39 12.58
CA VAL A 187 14.21 2.41 11.77
C VAL A 187 13.30 3.60 11.47
N LEU A 188 12.03 3.34 11.13
CA LEU A 188 11.02 4.38 10.92
C LEU A 188 10.88 5.29 12.15
N SER A 189 10.78 4.71 13.36
CA SER A 189 10.67 5.49 14.59
C SER A 189 11.94 6.26 14.94
N GLU A 190 13.14 5.72 14.66
CA GLU A 190 14.41 6.47 14.74
C GLU A 190 14.45 7.66 13.77
N LYS A 191 13.85 7.50 12.59
CA LYS A 191 13.66 8.56 11.59
C LYS A 191 12.57 9.57 11.95
N GLY A 192 12.04 9.50 13.18
CA GLY A 192 11.03 10.43 13.68
C GLY A 192 9.61 10.15 13.18
N LYS A 193 9.37 9.02 12.50
CA LYS A 193 8.02 8.62 12.06
C LYS A 193 7.26 7.95 13.18
N ASN A 194 5.99 8.28 13.35
CA ASN A 194 5.12 7.59 14.31
C ASN A 194 4.63 6.28 13.71
N VAL A 195 4.93 5.16 14.35
CA VAL A 195 4.61 3.82 13.85
C VAL A 195 3.72 3.06 14.84
N LEU A 196 2.69 2.42 14.29
CA LEU A 196 1.88 1.43 14.98
C LEU A 196 2.15 0.04 14.38
N LEU A 197 2.57 -0.89 15.23
CA LEU A 197 2.64 -2.30 14.90
C LEU A 197 1.32 -2.99 15.22
N ILE A 198 0.93 -3.94 14.38
CA ILE A 198 -0.18 -4.86 14.64
C ILE A 198 0.32 -6.27 14.43
N ASP A 199 0.35 -7.05 15.50
CA ASP A 199 0.65 -8.47 15.44
C ASP A 199 -0.64 -9.24 15.17
N LEU A 200 -0.80 -9.71 13.92
CA LEU A 200 -2.00 -10.41 13.45
C LEU A 200 -1.80 -11.93 13.46
N ASP A 201 -0.77 -12.45 14.14
CA ASP A 201 -0.56 -13.87 14.37
C ASP A 201 -0.93 -14.25 15.82
N PRO A 202 -2.21 -14.54 16.11
CA PRO A 202 -2.63 -14.85 17.48
C PRO A 202 -2.05 -16.16 18.03
N GLN A 203 -1.52 -17.05 17.17
CA GLN A 203 -0.94 -18.31 17.62
C GLN A 203 0.53 -18.14 18.02
N GLN A 204 1.35 -17.58 17.12
CA GLN A 204 2.78 -17.46 17.36
C GLN A 204 3.08 -16.23 18.22
N ARG A 205 2.44 -15.10 17.91
CA ARG A 205 2.67 -13.80 18.56
C ARG A 205 4.14 -13.39 18.61
N ASP A 206 4.95 -13.89 17.68
CA ASP A 206 6.41 -13.71 17.67
C ASP A 206 6.77 -12.22 17.67
N LEU A 207 5.99 -11.37 16.99
CA LEU A 207 6.22 -9.93 17.00
C LEU A 207 6.02 -9.36 18.40
N THR A 208 4.88 -9.63 19.02
CA THR A 208 4.55 -9.18 20.38
C THR A 208 5.59 -9.65 21.39
N ASP A 209 5.91 -10.94 21.36
CA ASP A 209 6.78 -11.58 22.35
C ASP A 209 8.24 -11.17 22.16
N SER A 210 8.64 -10.83 20.92
CA SER A 210 9.96 -10.24 20.67
C SER A 210 10.20 -9.00 21.53
N PHE A 211 9.17 -8.17 21.78
CA PHE A 211 9.32 -6.92 22.51
C PHE A 211 9.42 -7.07 24.04
N LYS A 212 9.21 -8.27 24.61
CA LYS A 212 9.26 -8.55 26.06
C LYS A 212 8.49 -7.53 26.91
N LEU A 213 7.30 -7.14 26.45
CA LEU A 213 6.53 -6.06 27.05
C LEU A 213 5.89 -6.48 28.38
N GLU A 214 6.23 -5.79 29.46
CA GLU A 214 5.52 -5.90 30.73
C GLU A 214 4.26 -5.01 30.69
N VAL A 215 3.08 -5.64 30.62
CA VAL A 215 1.81 -4.92 30.72
C VAL A 215 1.40 -4.86 32.18
N LYS A 216 1.26 -3.66 32.73
CA LYS A 216 0.77 -3.47 34.10
C LYS A 216 -0.66 -4.02 34.20
N LYS A 217 -0.99 -4.69 35.31
CA LYS A 217 -2.34 -5.27 35.54
C LYS A 217 -3.50 -4.26 35.43
N THR A 218 -3.21 -2.97 35.60
CA THR A 218 -4.20 -1.87 35.49
C THR A 218 -4.43 -1.42 34.04
N GLU A 219 -3.56 -1.79 33.11
CA GLU A 219 -3.71 -1.47 31.70
C GLU A 219 -4.52 -2.56 31.02
N THR A 220 -5.54 -2.16 30.26
CA THR A 220 -6.27 -3.03 29.33
C THR A 220 -6.00 -2.54 27.92
N PRO A 221 -4.89 -2.97 27.29
CA PRO A 221 -4.59 -2.63 25.91
C PRO A 221 -5.68 -3.12 24.97
N THR A 222 -5.92 -2.36 23.91
CA THR A 222 -6.69 -2.84 22.76
C THR A 222 -5.96 -4.03 22.14
N SER A 223 -6.70 -5.10 21.88
CA SER A 223 -6.17 -6.26 21.18
C SER A 223 -6.74 -6.39 19.78
N VAL A 224 -6.11 -7.22 18.95
CA VAL A 224 -6.65 -7.60 17.63
C VAL A 224 -8.04 -8.24 17.74
N PHE A 225 -8.34 -8.94 18.85
CA PHE A 225 -9.65 -9.56 19.08
C PHE A 225 -10.76 -8.54 19.19
N ASP A 226 -10.55 -7.53 20.03
CA ASP A 226 -11.53 -6.47 20.22
C ASP A 226 -11.72 -5.64 18.95
N ILE A 227 -10.64 -5.48 18.16
CA ILE A 227 -10.66 -4.84 16.84
C ILE A 227 -11.53 -5.62 15.84
N LEU A 228 -11.29 -6.92 15.65
CA LEU A 228 -12.00 -7.71 14.64
C LEU A 228 -13.48 -7.94 14.99
N LEU A 229 -13.84 -7.96 16.28
CA LEU A 229 -15.25 -7.99 16.69
C LEU A 229 -15.97 -6.66 16.46
N GLY A 230 -15.24 -5.59 16.11
CA GLY A 230 -15.81 -4.27 15.90
C GLY A 230 -16.53 -3.76 17.14
N LYS A 231 -16.08 -4.17 18.34
CA LYS A 231 -16.56 -3.56 19.59
C LYS A 231 -16.34 -2.06 19.44
N GLU A 232 -17.40 -1.27 19.67
CA GLU A 232 -17.28 0.18 19.58
C GLU A 232 -16.17 0.61 20.56
N ILE A 233 -15.01 0.98 20.02
CA ILE A 233 -13.95 1.61 20.79
C ILE A 233 -14.44 3.03 21.07
N LYS A 234 -15.36 3.16 22.03
CA LYS A 234 -15.96 4.45 22.46
C LYS A 234 -14.97 5.35 23.20
N GLY A 235 -13.76 4.85 23.50
CA GLY A 235 -12.71 5.59 24.21
C GLY A 235 -11.44 5.85 23.37
N SER A 236 -10.36 6.18 24.08
CA SER A 236 -8.99 6.19 23.55
C SER A 236 -8.57 4.75 23.22
N ILE A 237 -7.84 4.59 22.12
CA ILE A 237 -7.25 3.31 21.75
C ILE A 237 -6.05 3.10 22.65
N ASN A 238 -6.08 2.05 23.45
CA ASN A 238 -4.99 1.75 24.38
C ASN A 238 -3.97 0.90 23.63
N THR A 239 -3.09 1.54 22.90
CA THR A 239 -1.90 0.88 22.35
C THR A 239 -0.84 0.75 23.43
N ILE A 240 0.05 -0.24 23.29
CA ILE A 240 1.20 -0.35 24.18
C ILE A 240 2.34 0.45 23.56
N ARG A 241 2.84 1.43 24.30
CA ARG A 241 4.02 2.17 23.89
C ARG A 241 5.25 1.28 24.08
N ILE A 242 5.95 0.98 22.98
CA ILE A 242 7.24 0.28 23.05
C ILE A 242 8.33 1.31 23.39
N ARG A 243 8.30 2.46 22.72
CA ARG A 243 9.24 3.58 22.92
C ARG A 243 8.70 4.87 22.30
N LYS A 244 9.50 5.93 22.20
CA LYS A 244 9.11 7.15 21.47
C LYS A 244 8.77 6.81 20.01
N ASN A 245 7.64 7.34 19.53
CA ASN A 245 7.13 7.16 18.16
C ASN A 245 6.85 5.70 17.73
N LEU A 246 6.82 4.73 18.66
CA LEU A 246 6.58 3.32 18.33
C LEU A 246 5.64 2.67 19.32
N HIS A 247 4.51 2.18 18.80
CA HIS A 247 3.45 1.54 19.56
C HIS A 247 3.09 0.18 18.94
N ILE A 248 2.46 -0.69 19.71
CA ILE A 248 1.96 -1.99 19.24
C ILE A 248 0.55 -2.28 19.75
N ILE A 249 -0.22 -2.95 18.91
CA ILE A 249 -1.39 -3.74 19.27
C ILE A 249 -0.97 -5.21 19.22
N ARG A 250 -1.11 -5.89 20.35
CA ARG A 250 -0.63 -7.26 20.54
C ARG A 250 -1.50 -8.28 19.80
N GLY A 251 -0.85 -9.39 19.42
CA GLY A 251 -1.53 -10.63 19.08
C GLY A 251 -2.31 -11.15 20.29
N ASP A 252 -3.46 -11.77 20.04
CA ASP A 252 -4.41 -12.13 21.09
C ASP A 252 -4.77 -13.62 21.04
N GLU A 253 -4.41 -14.37 22.08
CA GLU A 253 -4.68 -15.80 22.21
C GLU A 253 -6.18 -16.13 22.34
N ARG A 254 -7.03 -15.13 22.63
CA ARG A 254 -8.49 -15.32 22.66
C ARG A 254 -9.07 -15.67 21.30
N PHE A 255 -8.33 -15.44 20.22
CA PHE A 255 -8.71 -16.01 18.93
C PHE A 255 -8.45 -17.51 18.92
N ASP A 256 -9.53 -18.28 19.01
CA ASP A 256 -9.48 -19.68 18.64
C ASP A 256 -9.28 -19.79 17.12
N SER A 257 -8.03 -20.05 16.74
CA SER A 257 -7.64 -20.24 15.35
C SER A 257 -8.44 -21.33 14.63
N ALA A 258 -8.91 -22.38 15.32
CA ALA A 258 -9.74 -23.42 14.71
C ALA A 258 -11.16 -22.93 14.43
N ALA A 259 -11.75 -22.18 15.37
CA ALA A 259 -13.09 -21.59 15.20
C ALA A 259 -13.12 -20.48 14.13
N HIS A 260 -11.99 -19.82 13.88
CA HIS A 260 -11.90 -18.71 12.93
C HIS A 260 -11.29 -19.10 11.57
N ALA A 261 -10.58 -20.21 11.45
CA ALA A 261 -9.96 -20.66 10.20
C ALA A 261 -10.96 -20.85 9.05
N THR A 262 -12.21 -21.23 9.37
CA THR A 262 -13.29 -21.46 8.40
C THR A 262 -14.24 -20.27 8.23
N LYS A 263 -14.06 -19.21 9.03
CA LYS A 263 -14.97 -18.06 9.02
C LYS A 263 -14.77 -17.26 7.74
N ALA A 264 -15.86 -17.09 6.98
CA ALA A 264 -15.84 -16.26 5.79
C ALA A 264 -15.53 -14.80 6.17
N ILE A 265 -14.60 -14.18 5.44
CA ILE A 265 -14.35 -12.74 5.52
C ILE A 265 -15.45 -12.04 4.76
N THR A 266 -16.16 -11.14 5.43
CA THR A 266 -17.19 -10.33 4.78
C THR A 266 -16.62 -8.95 4.44
N GLN A 267 -17.12 -8.35 3.37
CA GLN A 267 -16.77 -6.97 3.00
C GLN A 267 -17.07 -5.96 4.12
N THR A 268 -18.14 -6.21 4.91
CA THR A 268 -18.46 -5.40 6.08
C THR A 268 -17.37 -5.47 7.15
N MET A 269 -16.79 -6.65 7.39
CA MET A 269 -15.69 -6.83 8.34
C MET A 269 -14.44 -6.08 7.89
N VAL A 270 -14.05 -6.23 6.60
CA VAL A 270 -12.92 -5.50 6.00
C VAL A 270 -13.13 -3.99 6.14
N LYS A 271 -14.31 -3.47 5.77
CA LYS A 271 -14.63 -2.04 5.86
C LYS A 271 -14.59 -1.51 7.29
N LYS A 272 -15.13 -2.26 8.26
CA LYS A 272 -15.09 -1.88 9.68
C LYS A 272 -13.65 -1.83 10.20
N PHE A 273 -12.85 -2.85 9.91
CA PHE A 273 -11.46 -2.91 10.37
C PHE A 273 -10.61 -1.82 9.69
N ARG A 274 -10.74 -1.61 8.38
CA ARG A 274 -10.07 -0.51 7.67
C ARG A 274 -10.40 0.86 8.27
N LYS A 275 -11.68 1.13 8.55
CA LYS A 275 -12.13 2.38 9.19
C LYS A 275 -11.56 2.55 10.59
N LEU A 276 -11.42 1.44 11.32
CA LEU A 276 -10.82 1.46 12.63
C LEU A 276 -9.33 1.80 12.56
N LEU A 277 -8.59 1.19 11.63
CA LEU A 277 -7.18 1.51 11.39
C LEU A 277 -6.98 2.96 10.94
N ASP A 278 -7.88 3.51 10.12
CA ASP A 278 -7.87 4.94 9.78
C ASP A 278 -8.02 5.82 11.03
N ALA A 279 -9.01 5.52 11.88
CA ALA A 279 -9.18 6.23 13.13
C ALA A 279 -7.98 6.09 14.08
N PHE A 280 -7.27 4.95 14.02
CA PHE A 280 -6.05 4.73 14.80
C PHE A 280 -4.92 5.62 14.28
N GLY A 281 -4.74 5.64 12.96
CA GLY A 281 -3.78 6.51 12.29
C GLY A 281 -3.98 7.98 12.63
N GLU A 282 -5.23 8.45 12.56
CA GLU A 282 -5.59 9.84 12.85
C GLU A 282 -5.41 10.19 14.33
N LYS A 283 -6.02 9.43 15.26
CA LYS A 283 -5.97 9.73 16.70
C LYS A 283 -4.57 9.58 17.29
N GLY A 284 -3.81 8.60 16.81
CA GLY A 284 -2.44 8.33 17.26
C GLY A 284 -1.37 9.14 16.50
N ASN A 285 -1.77 9.94 15.51
CA ASN A 285 -0.85 10.67 14.61
C ASN A 285 0.20 9.74 13.96
N PHE A 286 -0.19 8.50 13.64
CA PHE A 286 0.72 7.53 13.05
C PHE A 286 0.98 7.85 11.56
N ASP A 287 2.24 7.81 11.19
CA ASP A 287 2.69 7.84 9.80
C ASP A 287 2.50 6.48 9.13
N TYR A 288 2.77 5.39 9.86
CA TYR A 288 2.74 4.03 9.34
C TYR A 288 2.00 3.10 10.30
N ILE A 289 1.21 2.18 9.74
CA ILE A 289 0.67 1.02 10.44
C ILE A 289 1.26 -0.21 9.75
N LEU A 290 2.10 -0.97 10.45
CA LEU A 290 2.69 -2.20 9.90
C LEU A 290 1.98 -3.41 10.51
N ILE A 291 1.47 -4.29 9.64
CA ILE A 291 0.74 -5.48 10.04
C ILE A 291 1.62 -6.70 9.79
N ASP A 292 2.00 -7.42 10.85
CA ASP A 292 2.68 -8.70 10.73
C ASP A 292 1.64 -9.80 10.52
N CYS A 293 1.60 -10.33 9.30
CA CYS A 293 0.63 -11.34 8.94
C CYS A 293 1.18 -12.76 9.23
N PRO A 294 0.32 -13.69 9.69
CA PRO A 294 0.71 -15.07 9.91
C PRO A 294 1.06 -15.78 8.60
N THR A 295 1.63 -16.98 8.74
CA THR A 295 1.82 -17.90 7.61
C THR A 295 0.49 -18.43 7.06
N ASN A 296 0.51 -18.94 5.83
CA ASN A 296 -0.63 -19.47 5.09
C ASN A 296 -1.68 -18.42 4.68
N TRP A 297 -2.44 -18.70 3.63
CA TRP A 297 -3.53 -17.85 3.15
C TRP A 297 -4.87 -18.21 3.82
N SER A 298 -5.08 -17.71 5.05
CA SER A 298 -6.21 -18.02 5.92
C SER A 298 -6.89 -16.73 6.44
N PHE A 299 -7.84 -16.83 7.37
CA PHE A 299 -8.61 -15.69 7.87
C PHE A 299 -7.74 -14.47 8.27
N PHE A 300 -6.71 -14.67 9.09
CA PHE A 300 -5.89 -13.57 9.62
C PHE A 300 -4.97 -12.92 8.59
N SER A 301 -4.29 -13.71 7.76
CA SER A 301 -3.45 -13.16 6.68
C SER A 301 -4.30 -12.49 5.60
N LYS A 302 -5.43 -13.08 5.22
CA LYS A 302 -6.40 -12.46 4.29
C LYS A 302 -6.90 -11.14 4.83
N ILE A 303 -7.38 -11.07 6.08
CA ILE A 303 -7.91 -9.81 6.61
C ILE A 303 -6.82 -8.74 6.71
N GLY A 304 -5.59 -9.10 7.13
CA GLY A 304 -4.46 -8.18 7.19
C GLY A 304 -4.10 -7.58 5.84
N VAL A 305 -3.99 -8.42 4.81
CA VAL A 305 -3.74 -7.97 3.43
C VAL A 305 -4.94 -7.16 2.91
N SER A 306 -6.16 -7.62 3.15
CA SER A 306 -7.39 -6.95 2.70
C SER A 306 -7.62 -5.58 3.33
N VAL A 307 -7.08 -5.25 4.50
CA VAL A 307 -7.22 -3.89 5.07
C VAL A 307 -6.05 -2.97 4.76
N SER A 308 -5.02 -3.46 4.07
CA SER A 308 -3.81 -2.70 3.79
C SER A 308 -3.94 -1.80 2.57
N ASP A 309 -3.13 -0.75 2.54
CA ASP A 309 -2.91 0.11 1.36
C ASP A 309 -1.84 -0.48 0.45
N SER A 310 -0.84 -1.14 1.05
CA SER A 310 0.20 -1.85 0.32
C SER A 310 0.62 -3.15 1.02
N VAL A 311 1.23 -4.06 0.28
CA VAL A 311 1.78 -5.31 0.80
C VAL A 311 3.26 -5.42 0.44
N LEU A 312 4.08 -5.76 1.43
CA LEU A 312 5.49 -6.11 1.26
C LEU A 312 5.64 -7.63 1.31
N ILE A 313 6.31 -8.20 0.32
CA ILE A 313 6.53 -9.65 0.22
C ILE A 313 8.01 -9.95 0.49
N PRO A 314 8.38 -10.31 1.73
CA PRO A 314 9.74 -10.75 2.03
C PRO A 314 9.97 -12.18 1.51
N VAL A 315 11.12 -12.40 0.89
CA VAL A 315 11.52 -13.68 0.27
C VAL A 315 12.94 -14.01 0.73
N ASN A 316 13.16 -15.23 1.22
CA ASN A 316 14.54 -15.66 1.52
C ASN A 316 15.29 -15.87 0.20
N TYR A 317 16.31 -15.04 -0.04
CA TYR A 317 17.16 -15.06 -1.22
C TYR A 317 17.76 -16.44 -1.49
N GLN A 318 18.19 -17.14 -0.43
CA GLN A 318 18.99 -18.36 -0.52
C GLN A 318 18.14 -19.59 -0.85
N ALA A 319 16.81 -19.48 -0.77
CA ALA A 319 15.89 -20.58 -1.02
C ALA A 319 15.20 -20.41 -2.38
N ALA A 320 15.63 -21.17 -3.40
CA ALA A 320 15.03 -21.10 -4.75
C ALA A 320 13.50 -21.30 -4.73
N GLN A 321 13.01 -22.25 -3.91
CA GLN A 321 11.58 -22.51 -3.73
C GLN A 321 10.79 -21.30 -3.18
N ALA A 322 11.47 -20.33 -2.54
CA ALA A 322 10.82 -19.14 -1.99
C ALA A 322 10.24 -18.23 -3.08
N ILE A 323 10.76 -18.28 -4.31
CA ILE A 323 10.24 -17.53 -5.46
C ILE A 323 8.83 -18.03 -5.81
N HIS A 324 8.60 -19.35 -5.83
CA HIS A 324 7.27 -19.91 -6.12
C HIS A 324 6.21 -19.43 -5.12
N ASN A 325 6.57 -19.30 -3.84
CA ASN A 325 5.64 -18.80 -2.82
C ASN A 325 5.28 -17.32 -3.07
N ALA A 326 6.27 -16.49 -3.45
CA ALA A 326 6.02 -15.10 -3.81
C ALA A 326 5.12 -15.00 -5.06
N VAL A 327 5.42 -15.80 -6.09
CA VAL A 327 4.60 -15.88 -7.31
C VAL A 327 3.16 -16.30 -6.99
N GLN A 328 2.96 -17.26 -6.09
CA GLN A 328 1.62 -17.64 -5.66
C GLN A 328 0.85 -16.49 -4.99
N VAL A 329 1.52 -15.67 -4.18
CA VAL A 329 0.91 -14.46 -3.60
C VAL A 329 0.49 -13.49 -4.71
N LEU A 330 1.36 -13.26 -5.69
CA LEU A 330 1.15 -12.32 -6.80
C LEU A 330 0.08 -12.77 -7.80
N GLU A 331 0.01 -14.06 -8.11
CA GLU A 331 -0.91 -14.60 -9.13
C GLU A 331 -2.29 -14.95 -8.60
N LYS A 332 -2.39 -15.28 -7.31
CA LYS A 332 -3.63 -15.82 -6.74
C LYS A 332 -4.19 -14.92 -5.64
N PHE A 333 -3.39 -14.66 -4.61
CA PHE A 333 -3.90 -14.07 -3.37
C PHE A 333 -4.15 -12.56 -3.50
N ILE A 334 -3.26 -11.83 -4.16
CA ILE A 334 -3.47 -10.40 -4.40
C ILE A 334 -4.62 -10.14 -5.38
N PRO A 335 -4.72 -10.84 -6.53
CA PRO A 335 -5.89 -10.74 -7.41
C PRO A 335 -7.22 -11.09 -6.73
N GLU A 336 -7.23 -12.09 -5.83
CA GLU A 336 -8.41 -12.42 -5.00
C GLU A 336 -8.85 -11.19 -4.18
N VAL A 337 -7.92 -10.54 -3.46
CA VAL A 337 -8.22 -9.34 -2.68
C VAL A 337 -8.63 -8.15 -3.55
N TRP A 338 -7.98 -7.97 -4.71
CA TRP A 338 -8.36 -6.92 -5.66
C TRP A 338 -9.80 -7.10 -6.14
N SER A 339 -10.19 -8.32 -6.51
CA SER A 339 -11.57 -8.63 -6.91
C SER A 339 -12.56 -8.36 -5.78
N GLU A 340 -12.27 -8.89 -4.58
CA GLU A 340 -13.08 -8.70 -3.39
C GLU A 340 -13.28 -7.21 -3.02
N ARG A 341 -12.21 -6.41 -3.14
CA ARG A 341 -12.22 -4.97 -2.84
C ARG A 341 -12.50 -4.10 -4.07
N LYS A 342 -12.95 -4.69 -5.18
CA LYS A 342 -13.29 -3.97 -6.42
C LYS A 342 -12.19 -3.02 -6.88
N GLY A 343 -10.94 -3.48 -6.89
CA GLY A 343 -9.75 -2.72 -7.24
C GLY A 343 -9.18 -1.83 -6.14
N ASN A 344 -9.85 -1.66 -5.00
CA ASN A 344 -9.33 -0.91 -3.86
C ASN A 344 -8.45 -1.76 -2.92
N GLY A 345 -7.88 -2.86 -3.40
CA GLY A 345 -6.99 -3.69 -2.58
C GLY A 345 -5.59 -3.09 -2.47
N PRO A 346 -4.68 -3.77 -1.75
CA PRO A 346 -3.34 -3.25 -1.54
C PRO A 346 -2.52 -3.24 -2.83
N GLU A 347 -1.66 -2.23 -2.98
CA GLU A 347 -0.61 -2.26 -4.01
C GLU A 347 0.55 -3.16 -3.56
N VAL A 348 1.17 -3.88 -4.49
CA VAL A 348 2.32 -4.72 -4.15
C VAL A 348 3.60 -3.89 -4.25
N LEU A 349 4.33 -3.81 -3.15
CA LEU A 349 5.65 -3.17 -3.12
C LEU A 349 6.69 -4.07 -3.79
N PRO A 350 7.85 -3.54 -4.21
CA PRO A 350 8.93 -4.36 -4.74
C PRO A 350 9.29 -5.54 -3.82
N ILE A 351 9.66 -6.66 -4.41
CA ILE A 351 10.00 -7.87 -3.64
C ILE A 351 11.20 -7.59 -2.74
N LEU A 352 11.10 -7.97 -1.47
CA LEU A 352 12.19 -7.80 -0.51
C LEU A 352 12.94 -9.12 -0.36
N PHE A 353 14.13 -9.22 -0.94
CA PHE A 353 15.00 -10.38 -0.75
C PHE A 353 15.83 -10.26 0.53
N ASN A 354 15.54 -11.11 1.50
CA ASN A 354 16.28 -11.24 2.74
C ASN A 354 17.44 -12.22 2.59
N ASN A 355 18.54 -11.99 3.31
CA ASN A 355 19.75 -12.83 3.34
C ASN A 355 20.48 -12.93 1.99
N ALA A 356 20.55 -11.83 1.25
CA ALA A 356 21.32 -11.80 0.01
C ALA A 356 22.82 -12.09 0.26
N TYR A 357 23.44 -12.89 -0.62
CA TYR A 357 24.86 -13.25 -0.47
C TYR A 357 25.76 -12.01 -0.54
N THR A 358 26.73 -11.97 0.37
CA THR A 358 27.75 -10.93 0.41
C THR A 358 28.97 -11.25 -0.46
N ASP A 359 29.25 -12.54 -0.72
CA ASP A 359 30.36 -12.95 -1.56
C ASP A 359 29.98 -12.87 -3.06
N PRO A 360 30.83 -12.28 -3.93
CA PRO A 360 30.47 -12.03 -5.32
C PRO A 360 30.19 -13.29 -6.14
N THR A 361 30.89 -14.39 -5.85
CA THR A 361 30.80 -15.64 -6.60
C THR A 361 29.45 -16.32 -6.37
N SER A 362 29.06 -16.54 -5.12
CA SER A 362 27.76 -17.13 -4.79
C SER A 362 26.64 -16.19 -5.18
N LYS A 363 26.79 -14.87 -4.97
CA LYS A 363 25.81 -13.89 -5.43
C LYS A 363 25.54 -14.04 -6.93
N LYS A 364 26.59 -14.04 -7.77
CA LYS A 364 26.45 -14.19 -9.23
C LYS A 364 25.79 -15.52 -9.62
N HIS A 365 26.18 -16.62 -8.98
CA HIS A 365 25.59 -17.94 -9.25
C HIS A 365 24.09 -17.94 -8.96
N PHE A 366 23.68 -17.54 -7.75
CA PHE A 366 22.29 -17.52 -7.35
C PHE A 366 21.48 -16.46 -8.10
N ASP A 367 22.06 -15.31 -8.46
CA ASP A 367 21.41 -14.30 -9.32
C ASP A 367 21.02 -14.89 -10.67
N ASN A 368 21.85 -15.74 -11.27
CA ASN A 368 21.52 -16.40 -12.53
C ASN A 368 20.37 -17.41 -12.33
N VAL A 369 20.50 -18.29 -11.33
CA VAL A 369 19.46 -19.29 -11.01
C VAL A 369 18.11 -18.63 -10.75
N ARG A 370 18.08 -17.57 -9.93
CA ARG A 370 16.87 -16.82 -9.60
C ARG A 370 16.29 -16.13 -10.83
N ARG A 371 17.10 -15.46 -11.64
CA ARG A 371 16.63 -14.79 -12.87
C ARG A 371 15.99 -15.79 -13.83
N ASP A 372 16.59 -16.96 -14.01
CA ASP A 372 16.02 -18.00 -14.86
C ASP A 372 14.69 -18.52 -14.29
N GLU A 373 14.59 -18.72 -12.98
CA GLU A 373 13.36 -19.18 -12.34
C GLU A 373 12.24 -18.13 -12.39
N ILE A 374 12.57 -16.87 -12.07
CA ILE A 374 11.64 -15.73 -12.19
C ILE A 374 11.13 -15.65 -13.64
N ARG A 375 12.01 -15.65 -14.63
CA ARG A 375 11.63 -15.60 -16.05
C ARG A 375 10.69 -16.73 -16.46
N LYS A 376 10.93 -17.96 -15.97
CA LYS A 376 10.04 -19.11 -16.23
C LYS A 376 8.65 -18.90 -15.63
N LEU A 377 8.59 -18.39 -14.40
CA LEU A 377 7.35 -18.23 -13.64
C LEU A 377 6.57 -16.95 -13.99
N THR A 378 7.22 -15.92 -14.51
CA THR A 378 6.62 -14.59 -14.72
C THR A 378 6.45 -14.22 -16.19
N LYS A 379 6.57 -15.19 -17.12
CA LYS A 379 6.55 -14.92 -18.56
C LYS A 379 5.29 -14.16 -19.01
N ASP A 380 5.49 -12.92 -19.47
CA ASP A 380 4.45 -11.95 -19.87
C ASP A 380 3.46 -11.55 -18.76
N LYS A 381 3.86 -11.76 -17.51
CA LYS A 381 3.05 -11.45 -16.33
C LYS A 381 3.39 -10.07 -15.82
N TRP A 382 2.36 -9.34 -15.41
CA TRP A 382 2.46 -7.96 -14.94
C TRP A 382 3.42 -7.78 -13.74
N TYR A 383 3.55 -8.80 -12.91
CA TYR A 383 4.34 -8.75 -11.68
C TYR A 383 5.82 -9.07 -11.91
N ALA A 384 6.27 -9.33 -13.15
CA ALA A 384 7.69 -9.51 -13.45
C ALA A 384 8.53 -8.28 -13.02
N LYS A 385 7.97 -7.08 -13.25
CA LYS A 385 8.59 -5.80 -12.85
C LYS A 385 8.90 -5.72 -11.34
N LEU A 386 8.07 -6.33 -10.49
CA LEU A 386 8.29 -6.33 -9.04
C LEU A 386 9.54 -7.12 -8.62
N PHE A 387 9.95 -8.10 -9.44
CA PHE A 387 11.20 -8.82 -9.27
C PHE A 387 12.38 -8.09 -9.88
N ASP A 388 12.19 -7.37 -11.00
CA ASP A 388 13.24 -6.53 -11.61
C ASP A 388 13.62 -5.35 -10.69
N GLU A 389 12.64 -4.83 -9.95
CA GLU A 389 12.80 -3.75 -8.96
C GLU A 389 13.07 -4.27 -7.54
N ALA A 390 13.32 -5.57 -7.38
CA ALA A 390 13.48 -6.18 -6.07
C ALA A 390 14.63 -5.54 -5.26
N ILE A 391 14.41 -5.41 -3.97
CA ILE A 391 15.33 -4.77 -3.02
C ILE A 391 15.94 -5.86 -2.14
N GLU A 392 17.22 -5.75 -1.82
CA GLU A 392 17.97 -6.77 -1.09
C GLU A 392 18.38 -6.29 0.31
N ILE A 393 18.21 -7.14 1.32
CA ILE A 393 18.85 -7.02 2.64
C ILE A 393 19.83 -8.18 2.78
N LYS A 394 21.11 -7.86 3.03
CA LYS A 394 22.19 -8.85 3.06
C LYS A 394 22.26 -9.52 4.43
N HIS A 395 22.25 -8.72 5.49
CA HIS A 395 22.54 -9.19 6.86
C HIS A 395 21.27 -9.42 7.69
N HIS A 396 20.18 -9.87 7.05
CA HIS A 396 18.89 -10.05 7.72
C HIS A 396 18.94 -11.07 8.87
N HIS A 397 19.76 -12.12 8.73
CA HIS A 397 19.99 -13.18 9.71
C HIS A 397 20.84 -12.76 10.91
N GLU A 398 21.63 -11.67 10.80
CA GLU A 398 22.49 -11.19 11.89
C GLU A 398 21.69 -10.59 13.05
N ILE A 399 20.37 -10.46 12.87
CA ILE A 399 19.43 -9.91 13.85
C ILE A 399 18.35 -10.96 14.12
N SER A 400 18.54 -11.78 15.15
CA SER A 400 17.54 -12.76 15.59
C SER A 400 16.37 -12.13 16.36
N THR A 401 16.55 -10.89 16.82
CA THR A 401 15.62 -10.13 17.67
C THR A 401 15.61 -8.68 17.19
N SER A 402 14.44 -8.05 17.07
CA SER A 402 14.28 -6.64 16.69
C SER A 402 15.47 -5.79 17.16
N LEU A 403 16.21 -5.20 16.22
CA LEU A 403 17.43 -4.39 16.46
C LEU A 403 17.20 -3.29 17.52
N PHE A 404 15.93 -2.99 17.80
CA PHE A 404 15.39 -1.89 18.58
C PHE A 404 14.96 -2.25 20.00
N LEU A 405 14.98 -3.53 20.38
CA LEU A 405 14.78 -3.98 21.76
C LEU A 405 15.78 -3.41 22.77
N HIS A 406 16.90 -2.88 22.27
CA HIS A 406 18.02 -2.42 23.08
C HIS A 406 18.43 -0.97 22.78
N ILE A 407 17.54 -0.16 22.17
CA ILE A 407 17.85 1.22 21.74
C ILE A 407 17.30 2.30 22.71
N ASP A 408 16.74 1.92 23.86
CA ASP A 408 16.25 2.91 24.84
C ASP A 408 17.37 3.57 25.66
N GLU A 409 17.19 4.84 26.05
CA GLU A 409 18.15 5.64 26.82
C GLU A 409 18.45 5.06 28.22
N THR A 410 17.60 4.16 28.71
CA THR A 410 17.73 3.46 30.00
C THR A 410 18.07 1.96 29.86
N GLY A 411 18.29 1.47 28.64
CA GLY A 411 18.76 0.09 28.40
C GLY A 411 20.27 -0.03 28.65
N PRO A 412 20.82 -1.25 28.86
CA PRO A 412 22.27 -1.42 29.03
C PRO A 412 23.01 -0.83 27.82
N ALA A 413 23.81 0.20 28.10
CA ALA A 413 24.43 1.13 27.17
C ALA A 413 25.33 0.58 26.03
N PRO A 414 25.83 -0.68 25.97
CA PRO A 414 26.69 -1.10 24.87
C PRO A 414 25.99 -1.30 23.51
N TYR A 415 24.66 -1.54 23.48
CA TYR A 415 23.94 -1.93 22.25
C TYR A 415 23.26 -0.75 21.52
N THR A 416 22.94 0.32 22.24
CA THR A 416 22.15 1.48 21.79
C THR A 416 22.85 2.32 20.71
N LEU A 417 24.15 2.61 20.88
CA LEU A 417 24.97 3.42 19.98
C LEU A 417 25.64 2.60 18.87
N LYS A 418 26.07 1.36 19.16
CA LYS A 418 26.64 0.44 18.16
C LYS A 418 25.62 0.02 17.11
N ASN A 419 24.32 -0.10 17.45
CA ASN A 419 23.30 -0.51 16.51
C ASN A 419 22.91 0.57 15.50
N LYS A 420 22.86 1.86 15.88
CA LYS A 420 22.58 2.97 14.92
C LYS A 420 23.68 3.14 13.87
N GLN A 421 24.92 2.85 14.25
CA GLN A 421 26.06 2.84 13.33
C GLN A 421 26.30 1.48 12.69
N SER A 422 25.49 0.47 13.03
CA SER A 422 25.64 -0.87 12.48
C SER A 422 25.37 -0.85 10.98
N LYS A 423 26.10 -1.71 10.28
CA LYS A 423 25.88 -1.97 8.86
C LYS A 423 24.42 -2.35 8.57
N VAL A 424 23.80 -3.12 9.47
CA VAL A 424 22.44 -3.61 9.27
C VAL A 424 21.37 -2.52 9.43
N PHE A 425 21.54 -1.59 10.37
CA PHE A 425 20.63 -0.43 10.47
C PHE A 425 20.66 0.40 9.19
N ARG A 426 21.87 0.66 8.64
CA ARG A 426 22.03 1.40 7.38
C ARG A 426 21.40 0.66 6.20
N GLU A 427 21.51 -0.67 6.15
CA GLU A 427 20.82 -1.45 5.11
C GLU A 427 19.29 -1.29 5.20
N TYR A 428 18.71 -1.40 6.40
CA TYR A 428 17.27 -1.18 6.57
C TYR A 428 16.86 0.26 6.25
N GLU A 429 17.67 1.25 6.62
CA GLU A 429 17.47 2.66 6.29
C GLU A 429 17.47 2.88 4.76
N GLU A 430 18.43 2.31 4.05
CA GLU A 430 18.50 2.35 2.58
C GLU A 430 17.29 1.68 1.94
N VAL A 431 16.89 0.50 2.43
CA VAL A 431 15.70 -0.22 1.94
C VAL A 431 14.43 0.61 2.15
N LEU A 432 14.26 1.21 3.33
CA LEU A 432 13.12 2.09 3.60
C LEU A 432 13.14 3.35 2.74
N GLY A 433 14.31 3.92 2.44
CA GLY A 433 14.47 5.04 1.50
C GLY A 433 14.11 4.66 0.05
N GLN A 434 14.37 3.42 -0.34
CA GLN A 434 13.96 2.88 -1.65
C GLN A 434 12.45 2.64 -1.72
N ILE A 435 11.86 1.97 -0.72
CA ILE A 435 10.43 1.61 -0.69
C ILE A 435 9.55 2.84 -0.41
N PHE A 436 9.85 3.59 0.65
CA PHE A 436 8.99 4.65 1.16
C PHE A 436 9.50 6.06 0.85
N GLY A 437 10.76 6.25 0.45
CA GLY A 437 11.29 7.58 0.15
C GLY A 437 11.47 8.48 1.37
N ILE A 438 11.93 7.91 2.49
CA ILE A 438 12.10 8.59 3.78
C ILE A 438 13.54 8.73 4.22
#